data_AF-A0A2P5K361-F1
#
_entry.id   AF-A0A2P5K361-F1
#
_cell.length_a   1.000
_cell.length_b   1.000
_cell.length_c   1.000
_cell.angle_alpha   90.00
_cell.angle_beta   90.00
_cell.angle_gamma   90.00
#
_symmetry.space_group_name_H-M   'P 1'
#
loop_
_entity.id
_entity.type
_entity.pdbx_description
1 polymer ?
#
loop_
_entity_poly.entity_id
_entity_poly.type
_entity_poly.pdbx_seq_one_letter_code
_entity_poly.pdbx_strand_id
1 'polypeptide(L)'
;MKIAALLAVILAGGMLIYAGQDLPAFGDPNSPSYQHPITEYYINNSLTESGVENIVTAVLANYRGYDTLGETAVIFTAGMAVLLLLRRREI
;
A
#
# COMPACT_ATOMS: atom_id res chain seq x y z
N MET A 1 31.39 -6.20 -7.48
CA MET A 1 30.13 -5.67 -6.90
C MET A 1 28.88 -6.07 -7.68
N LYS A 2 28.83 -5.94 -9.02
CA LYS A 2 27.63 -6.32 -9.82
C LYS A 2 27.17 -7.77 -9.60
N ILE A 3 28.10 -8.72 -9.52
CA ILE A 3 27.80 -10.13 -9.29
C ILE A 3 27.16 -10.34 -7.90
N ALA A 4 27.67 -9.68 -6.86
CA ALA A 4 27.08 -9.75 -5.52
C ALA A 4 25.67 -9.15 -5.49
N ALA A 5 25.43 -8.03 -6.19
CA ALA A 5 24.10 -7.46 -6.33
C ALA A 5 23.14 -8.39 -7.10
N LEU A 6 23.61 -9.04 -8.17
CA LEU A 6 22.83 -10.01 -8.93
C LEU A 6 22.45 -11.22 -8.06
N LEU A 7 23.40 -11.74 -7.27
CA LEU A 7 23.13 -12.82 -6.32
C LEU A 7 22.08 -12.41 -5.29
N ALA A 8 22.17 -11.19 -4.75
CA ALA A 8 21.18 -10.68 -3.80
C ALA A 8 19.77 -10.60 -4.43
N VAL A 9 19.66 -10.13 -5.68
CA VAL A 9 18.37 -10.06 -6.39
C VAL A 9 17.81 -11.45 -6.65
N ILE A 10 18.64 -12.41 -7.10
CA ILE A 10 18.20 -13.78 -7.36
C ILE A 10 17.73 -14.44 -6.06
N LEU A 11 18.46 -14.25 -4.96
CA LEU A 11 18.08 -14.78 -3.65
C LEU A 11 16.77 -14.17 -3.16
N ALA A 12 16.61 -12.85 -3.21
CA ALA A 12 15.38 -12.18 -2.81
C ALA A 12 14.19 -12.60 -3.68
N GLY A 13 14.36 -12.65 -5.00
CA GLY A 13 13.33 -13.11 -5.93
C GLY A 13 12.93 -14.57 -5.69
N GLY A 14 13.91 -15.45 -5.47
CA GLY A 14 13.67 -16.85 -5.10
C GLY A 14 12.89 -17.00 -3.80
N MET A 15 13.24 -16.21 -2.76
CA MET A 15 12.49 -16.18 -1.50
C MET A 15 11.04 -15.71 -1.69
N LEU A 16 10.82 -14.66 -2.50
CA LEU A 16 9.48 -14.16 -2.78
C LEU A 16 8.63 -15.18 -3.55
N ILE A 17 9.21 -15.91 -4.51
CA ILE A 17 8.51 -16.99 -5.22
C ILE A 17 8.14 -18.13 -4.27
N TYR A 18 9.08 -18.54 -3.40
CA TYR A 18 8.84 -19.58 -2.41
C TYR A 18 7.71 -19.17 -1.45
N ALA A 19 7.79 -17.98 -0.85
CA ALA A 19 6.74 -17.47 0.04
C ALA A 19 5.40 -17.25 -0.67
N GLY A 20 5.43 -16.94 -1.97
CA GLY A 20 4.21 -16.79 -2.78
C GLY A 20 3.39 -18.07 -2.92
N GLN A 21 3.98 -19.25 -2.66
CA GLN A 21 3.24 -20.52 -2.67
C GLN A 21 2.24 -20.66 -1.51
N ASP A 22 2.40 -19.88 -0.44
CA ASP A 22 1.49 -19.86 0.71
C ASP A 22 0.27 -18.93 0.48
N LEU A 23 0.21 -18.21 -0.64
CA LEU A 23 -0.92 -17.35 -0.96
C LEU A 23 -2.18 -18.18 -1.28
N PRO A 24 -3.36 -17.72 -0.84
CA PRO A 24 -4.61 -18.39 -1.19
C PRO A 24 -4.83 -18.38 -2.71
N ALA A 25 -5.58 -19.37 -3.20
CA ALA A 25 -5.95 -19.44 -4.61
C ALA A 25 -6.75 -18.19 -5.01
N PHE A 26 -6.57 -17.76 -6.26
CA PHE A 26 -7.26 -16.59 -6.77
C PHE A 26 -8.79 -16.78 -6.69
N GLY A 27 -9.48 -15.84 -6.03
CA GLY A 27 -10.93 -15.89 -5.85
C GLY A 27 -11.42 -16.90 -4.81
N ASP A 28 -10.56 -17.48 -3.98
CA ASP A 28 -10.97 -18.40 -2.91
C ASP A 28 -11.87 -17.67 -1.87
N PRO A 29 -13.15 -18.04 -1.74
CA PRO A 29 -14.06 -17.43 -0.77
C PRO A 29 -13.67 -17.77 0.68
N ASN A 30 -12.83 -18.79 0.89
CA ASN A 30 -12.31 -19.15 2.21
C ASN A 30 -10.96 -18.49 2.51
N SER A 31 -10.47 -17.59 1.64
CA SER A 31 -9.22 -16.88 1.88
C SER A 31 -9.28 -16.06 3.18
N PRO A 32 -8.15 -15.94 3.92
CA PRO A 32 -8.11 -15.20 5.18
C PRO A 32 -8.61 -13.76 5.05
N SER A 33 -8.34 -13.09 3.92
CA SER A 33 -8.81 -11.73 3.66
C SER A 33 -10.32 -11.63 3.49
N TYR A 34 -10.97 -12.65 2.91
CA TYR A 34 -12.42 -12.67 2.72
C TYR A 34 -13.16 -13.02 4.01
N GLN A 35 -12.63 -13.99 4.78
CA GLN A 35 -13.22 -14.45 6.04
C GLN A 35 -12.89 -13.55 7.24
N HIS A 36 -12.04 -12.54 7.07
CA HIS A 36 -11.64 -11.67 8.17
C HIS A 36 -12.86 -10.87 8.69
N PRO A 37 -13.14 -10.84 10.01
CA PRO A 37 -14.30 -10.12 10.57
C PRO A 37 -14.34 -8.63 10.22
N ILE A 38 -13.17 -8.00 10.04
CA ILE A 38 -13.07 -6.59 9.62
C ILE A 38 -13.63 -6.38 8.20
N THR A 39 -13.52 -7.35 7.30
CA THR A 39 -14.07 -7.24 5.95
C THR A 39 -15.59 -7.08 6.00
N GLU A 40 -16.26 -7.92 6.79
CA GLU A 40 -17.71 -7.80 7.02
C GLU A 40 -18.07 -6.50 7.74
N TYR A 41 -17.25 -6.08 8.72
CA TYR A 41 -17.46 -4.81 9.42
C TYR A 41 -17.44 -3.61 8.46
N TYR A 42 -16.44 -3.51 7.58
CA TYR A 42 -16.37 -2.41 6.61
C TYR A 42 -17.53 -2.44 5.62
N ILE A 43 -17.95 -3.62 5.16
CA ILE A 43 -19.09 -3.76 4.24
C ILE A 43 -20.38 -3.23 4.88
N ASN A 44 -20.62 -3.57 6.15
CA ASN A 44 -21.89 -3.27 6.80
C ASN A 44 -21.95 -1.86 7.43
N ASN A 45 -20.81 -1.28 7.83
CA ASN A 45 -20.80 -0.06 8.65
C ASN A 45 -20.19 1.16 7.94
N SER A 46 -19.46 1.01 6.83
CA SER A 46 -18.72 2.14 6.24
C SER A 46 -19.60 3.32 5.84
N LEU A 47 -20.80 3.05 5.31
CA LEU A 47 -21.71 4.12 4.90
C LEU A 47 -22.23 4.89 6.12
N THR A 48 -22.65 4.18 7.16
CA THR A 48 -23.21 4.77 8.38
C THR A 48 -22.17 5.57 9.17
N GLU A 49 -20.95 5.04 9.30
CA GLU A 49 -19.90 5.67 10.10
C GLU A 49 -19.20 6.82 9.37
N SER A 50 -19.15 6.76 8.04
CA SER A 50 -18.30 7.64 7.25
C SER A 50 -19.06 8.57 6.29
N GLY A 51 -20.32 8.25 5.98
CA GLY A 51 -21.14 8.99 5.01
C GLY A 51 -20.70 8.82 3.55
N VAL A 52 -19.73 7.95 3.27
CA VAL A 52 -19.19 7.72 1.92
C VAL A 52 -19.74 6.41 1.36
N GLU A 53 -20.39 6.49 0.19
CA GLU A 53 -20.96 5.32 -0.50
C GLU A 53 -19.89 4.33 -1.00
N ASN A 54 -18.74 4.84 -1.42
CA ASN A 54 -17.64 3.99 -1.87
C ASN A 54 -16.84 3.46 -0.66
N ILE A 55 -16.99 2.16 -0.39
CA ILE A 55 -16.32 1.46 0.71
C ILE A 55 -14.79 1.60 0.63
N VAL A 56 -14.19 1.52 -0.57
CA VAL A 56 -12.73 1.63 -0.73
C VAL A 56 -12.25 3.01 -0.31
N THR A 57 -12.93 4.07 -0.75
CA THR A 57 -12.62 5.45 -0.35
C THR A 57 -12.82 5.64 1.15
N ALA A 58 -13.90 5.09 1.73
CA ALA A 58 -14.14 5.14 3.16
C ALA A 58 -13.01 4.46 3.97
N VAL A 59 -12.53 3.30 3.50
CA VAL A 59 -11.40 2.60 4.14
C VAL A 59 -10.12 3.42 4.05
N LEU A 60 -9.75 3.94 2.89
CA LEU A 60 -8.49 4.67 2.71
C LEU A 60 -8.47 6.03 3.42
N ALA A 61 -9.57 6.78 3.37
CA ALA A 61 -9.61 8.14 3.90
C ALA A 61 -10.04 8.21 5.37
N ASN A 62 -10.97 7.35 5.81
CA ASN A 62 -11.56 7.44 7.15
C ASN A 62 -10.96 6.40 8.10
N TYR A 63 -11.10 5.09 7.82
CA TYR A 63 -10.59 4.05 8.72
C TYR A 63 -9.06 3.98 8.76
N ARG A 64 -8.41 4.10 7.61
CA ARG A 64 -6.95 4.04 7.43
C ARG A 64 -6.39 5.39 6.96
N GLY A 65 -7.02 6.48 7.38
CA GLY A 65 -6.63 7.83 6.99
C GLY A 65 -5.18 8.20 7.36
N TYR A 66 -4.62 7.60 8.42
CA TYR A 66 -3.23 7.82 8.79
C TYR A 66 -2.23 7.28 7.75
N ASP A 67 -2.54 6.16 7.09
CA ASP A 67 -1.69 5.60 6.03
C ASP A 67 -1.68 6.58 4.83
N THR A 68 -2.84 7.06 4.41
CA THR A 68 -3.00 8.05 3.32
C THR A 68 -2.40 9.42 3.66
N LEU A 69 -2.44 9.84 4.93
CA LEU A 69 -1.73 11.03 5.40
C LEU A 69 -0.21 10.86 5.21
N GLY A 70 0.32 9.68 5.54
CA GLY A 70 1.70 9.30 5.29
C GLY A 70 2.05 9.34 3.80
N GLU A 71 1.21 8.75 2.94
CA GLU A 71 1.37 8.82 1.48
C GLU A 71 1.44 10.26 0.98
N THR A 72 0.54 11.11 1.46
CA THR A 72 0.50 12.54 1.11
C THR A 72 1.77 13.26 1.56
N ALA A 73 2.26 12.99 2.77
CA ALA A 73 3.50 13.56 3.29
C ALA A 73 4.73 13.14 2.48
N VAL A 74 4.79 11.88 2.04
CA VAL A 74 5.86 11.36 1.17
C VAL A 74 5.86 12.07 -0.18
N ILE A 75 4.71 12.14 -0.85
CA ILE A 75 4.60 12.81 -2.16
C ILE A 75 4.91 14.31 -2.04
N PHE A 76 4.39 14.97 -1.01
CA PHE A 76 4.67 16.38 -0.75
C PHE A 76 6.17 16.63 -0.55
N THR A 77 6.82 15.80 0.27
CA THR A 77 8.26 15.91 0.54
C THR A 77 9.09 15.65 -0.72
N ALA A 78 8.73 14.66 -1.52
CA ALA A 78 9.37 14.39 -2.81
C ALA A 78 9.22 15.58 -3.77
N GLY A 79 8.02 16.16 -3.87
CA GLY A 79 7.76 17.36 -4.67
C GLY A 79 8.59 18.56 -4.21
N MET A 80 8.64 18.81 -2.90
CA MET A 80 9.47 19.87 -2.31
C MET A 80 10.96 19.65 -2.59
N ALA A 81 11.47 18.43 -2.48
CA ALA A 81 12.85 18.11 -2.80
C ALA A 81 13.20 18.44 -4.25
N VAL A 82 12.32 18.10 -5.21
CA VAL A 82 12.49 18.44 -6.62
C VAL A 82 12.52 19.95 -6.83
N LEU A 83 11.56 20.69 -6.24
CA LEU A 83 11.50 22.16 -6.35
C LEU A 83 12.77 22.83 -5.80
N LEU A 84 13.28 22.36 -4.66
CA LEU A 84 14.50 22.88 -4.06
C LEU A 84 15.74 22.59 -4.91
N LEU A 85 15.84 21.41 -5.53
CA LEU A 85 16.95 21.05 -6.42
C LEU A 85 16.93 21.84 -7.73
N LEU A 86 15.75 22.10 -8.28
CA LEU A 86 15.59 22.85 -9.53
C LEU A 86 15.62 24.37 -9.34
N ARG A 87 15.62 24.86 -8.10
CA ARG A 87 15.71 26.29 -7.80
C ARG A 87 17.05 26.84 -8.31
N ARG A 88 16.99 27.61 -9.40
CA ARG A 88 18.15 28.34 -9.93
C ARG A 88 18.61 29.37 -8.90
N ARG A 89 19.87 29.33 -8.51
CA ARG A 89 20.56 30.45 -7.88
C ARG A 89 20.98 31.40 -8.99
N GLU A 90 20.29 32.53 -9.12
CA GLU A 90 20.88 33.70 -9.78
C GLU A 90 22.04 34.13 -8.86
N ILE A 91 23.28 34.06 -9.37
CA ILE A 91 24.49 34.55 -8.70
C ILE A 91 24.68 36.01 -9.12
#